data_AF-A0A379BHS4-F1
#
_entry.id   AF-A0A379BHS4-F1
#
_cell.length_a   1.000
_cell.length_b   1.000
_cell.length_c   1.000
_cell.angle_alpha   90.00
_cell.angle_beta   90.00
_cell.angle_gamma   90.00
#
_symmetry.space_group_name_H-M   'P 1'
#
loop_
_entity.id
_entity.type
_entity.pdbx_description
1 polymer ?
#
loop_
_entity_poly.entity_id
_entity_poly.type
_entity_poly.pdbx_seq_one_letter_code
_entity_poly.pdbx_strand_id
1 'polypeptide(L)'
;MCSQIEGKFDLIISNPPFHDGVDTAFRAVSELIQQAKWHLNEGGELRIVANAFLPYADLLDQHFGSHQVLAKTNKFKVYSTFY
;
A
#
# COMPACT_ATOMS: atom_id res chain seq x y z
N MET A 1 -4.39 24.07 -6.06
CA MET A 1 -3.80 23.31 -7.19
C MET A 1 -3.23 22.04 -6.60
N CYS A 2 -3.87 20.90 -6.83
CA CYS A 2 -3.30 19.60 -6.46
C CYS A 2 -2.12 19.36 -7.39
N SER A 3 -0.90 19.41 -6.84
CA SER A 3 0.34 19.16 -7.54
C SER A 3 0.29 17.76 -8.14
N GLN A 4 0.10 17.67 -9.45
CA GLN A 4 0.31 16.45 -10.20
C GLN A 4 1.76 16.03 -9.98
N ILE A 5 1.94 14.91 -9.29
CA ILE A 5 3.26 14.32 -9.11
C ILE A 5 3.64 13.73 -10.47
N GLU A 6 4.37 14.50 -11.28
CA GLU A 6 4.91 14.04 -12.56
C GLU A 6 6.21 13.28 -12.30
N GLY A 7 6.11 11.94 -12.29
CA GLY A 7 7.25 11.06 -12.14
C GLY A 7 6.83 9.64 -11.82
N LYS A 8 7.57 8.67 -12.35
CA LYS A 8 7.52 7.30 -11.85
C LYS A 8 8.53 7.15 -10.73
N PHE A 9 8.16 6.42 -9.70
CA PHE A 9 8.97 6.16 -8.51
C PHE A 9 9.43 4.71 -8.51
N ASP A 10 10.62 4.51 -7.95
CA ASP A 10 11.14 3.16 -7.69
C ASP A 10 10.65 2.61 -6.34
N LEU A 11 10.23 3.48 -5.43
CA LEU A 11 9.71 3.10 -4.11
C LEU A 11 8.62 4.08 -3.65
N ILE A 12 7.43 3.55 -3.37
CA ILE A 12 6.32 4.28 -2.74
C ILE A 12 6.10 3.71 -1.34
N ILE A 13 6.14 4.56 -0.32
CA ILE A 13 5.89 4.16 1.07
C ILE A 13 4.66 4.89 1.60
N SER A 14 3.75 4.16 2.24
CA SER A 14 2.56 4.76 2.86
C SER A 14 2.21 4.15 4.22
N ASN A 15 1.69 5.00 5.11
CA ASN A 15 1.17 4.65 6.41
C ASN A 15 -0.24 5.25 6.56
N PRO A 16 -1.30 4.54 6.13
CA PRO A 16 -2.67 5.02 6.20
C PRO A 16 -3.08 5.31 7.66
N PRO A 17 -3.84 6.39 7.91
CA PRO A 17 -4.31 6.72 9.25
C PRO A 17 -5.23 5.62 9.81
N PHE A 18 -5.10 5.32 11.10
CA PHE A 18 -5.80 4.21 11.75
C PHE A 18 -7.07 4.62 12.54
N HIS A 19 -7.36 5.92 12.66
CA HIS A 19 -8.37 6.40 13.61
C HIS A 19 -9.75 6.69 12.99
N ASP A 20 -9.86 6.79 11.66
CA ASP A 20 -11.09 7.18 10.94
C ASP A 20 -12.03 6.01 10.56
N GLY A 21 -11.82 4.83 11.17
CA GLY A 21 -12.61 3.63 10.91
C GLY A 21 -11.98 2.68 9.88
N VAL A 22 -12.30 1.40 10.03
CA VAL A 22 -11.75 0.29 9.23
C VAL A 22 -11.99 0.49 7.73
N ASP A 23 -13.21 0.88 7.35
CA ASP A 23 -13.58 1.13 5.96
C ASP A 23 -12.77 2.26 5.33
N THR A 24 -12.51 3.34 6.07
CA THR A 24 -11.73 4.49 5.59
C THR A 24 -10.27 4.09 5.35
N ALA A 25 -9.67 3.35 6.28
CA ALA A 25 -8.31 2.83 6.10
C ALA A 25 -8.22 1.83 4.94
N PHE A 26 -9.25 1.00 4.75
CA PHE A 26 -9.33 0.06 3.63
C PHE A 26 -9.42 0.79 2.28
N ARG A 27 -10.29 1.79 2.17
CA ARG A 27 -10.43 2.61 0.95
C ARG A 27 -9.14 3.37 0.64
N ALA A 28 -8.50 3.98 1.64
CA ALA A 28 -7.23 4.68 1.45
C ALA A 28 -6.12 3.76 0.91
N VAL A 29 -6.00 2.53 1.44
CA VAL A 29 -5.04 1.54 0.92
C VAL A 29 -5.39 1.09 -0.49
N SER A 30 -6.66 0.82 -0.77
CA SER A 30 -7.11 0.41 -2.11
C SER A 30 -6.85 1.51 -3.16
N GLU A 31 -7.18 2.76 -2.86
CA GLU A 31 -6.89 3.90 -3.73
C GLU A 31 -5.39 4.09 -3.92
N LEU A 32 -4.60 3.98 -2.84
CA LEU A 32 -3.14 4.05 -2.91
C LEU A 32 -2.57 2.95 -3.81
N ILE A 33 -2.98 1.70 -3.62
CA ILE A 33 -2.54 0.55 -4.44
C ILE A 33 -2.89 0.80 -5.92
N GLN A 34 -4.12 1.23 -6.17
CA GLN A 34 -4.58 1.51 -7.52
C GLN A 34 -3.77 2.63 -8.17
N GLN A 35 -3.48 3.72 -7.46
CA GLN A 35 -2.70 4.83 -7.98
C GLN A 35 -1.20 4.52 -8.06
N ALA A 36 -0.65 3.76 -7.11
CA ALA A 36 0.75 3.38 -7.06
C ALA A 36 1.17 2.64 -8.34
N LYS A 37 0.31 1.74 -8.85
CA LYS A 37 0.55 1.04 -10.12
C LYS A 37 0.81 1.98 -11.31
N TRP A 38 0.18 3.16 -11.33
CA TRP A 38 0.39 4.16 -12.39
C TRP A 38 1.63 5.03 -12.19
N HIS A 39 2.11 5.11 -10.95
CA HIS A 39 3.25 5.94 -10.56
C HIS A 39 4.51 5.10 -10.25
N LEU A 40 4.48 3.77 -10.39
CA LEU A 40 5.65 2.92 -10.21
C LEU A 40 6.34 2.63 -11.54
N ASN A 41 7.67 2.59 -11.51
CA ASN A 41 8.47 1.98 -12.57
C ASN A 41 8.29 0.46 -12.58
N GLU A 42 8.55 -0.19 -13.72
CA GLU A 42 8.67 -1.65 -13.77
C GLU A 42 9.77 -2.10 -12.81
N GLY A 43 9.45 -3.00 -11.87
CA GLY A 43 10.34 -3.40 -10.78
C GLY A 43 10.33 -2.46 -9.56
N GLY A 44 9.48 -1.43 -9.54
CA GLY A 44 9.31 -0.55 -8.40
C GLY A 44 8.59 -1.23 -7.23
N GLU A 45 8.83 -0.76 -6.02
CA GLU A 45 8.30 -1.34 -4.78
C GLU A 45 7.22 -0.44 -4.15
N LEU A 46 6.11 -1.04 -3.73
CA LEU A 46 5.11 -0.41 -2.86
C LEU A 46 5.23 -1.00 -1.45
N ARG A 47 5.48 -0.15 -0.47
CA ARG A 47 5.57 -0.52 0.93
C ARG A 47 4.48 0.13 1.76
N ILE A 48 3.68 -0.67 2.46
CA ILE A 48 2.55 -0.17 3.25
C ILE A 48 2.65 -0.69 4.68
N VAL A 49 2.54 0.22 5.64
CA VAL A 49 2.37 -0.12 7.05
C VAL A 49 0.88 -0.14 7.35
N ALA A 50 0.35 -1.28 7.75
CA ALA A 50 -1.07 -1.50 7.95
C ALA A 50 -1.34 -2.25 9.26
N ASN A 51 -2.58 -2.21 9.75
CA ASN A 51 -2.91 -2.89 11.00
C ASN A 51 -3.04 -4.39 10.79
N ALA A 52 -2.52 -5.16 11.75
CA ALA A 52 -2.39 -6.61 11.64
C ALA A 52 -3.75 -7.35 11.55
N PHE A 53 -4.82 -6.69 12.01
CA PHE A 53 -6.19 -7.21 12.09
C PHE A 53 -6.94 -7.17 10.76
N LEU A 54 -6.50 -6.35 9.80
CA LEU A 54 -7.24 -6.13 8.55
C LEU A 54 -6.69 -6.97 7.38
N PRO A 55 -7.55 -7.44 6.47
CA PRO A 55 -7.18 -8.34 5.38
C PRO A 55 -6.58 -7.59 4.18
N TYR A 56 -5.51 -6.82 4.41
CA TYR A 56 -4.83 -6.09 3.32
C TYR A 56 -4.04 -7.00 2.38
N ALA A 57 -3.72 -8.22 2.81
CA ALA A 57 -3.01 -9.22 2.02
C ALA A 57 -3.76 -9.56 0.72
N ASP A 58 -5.06 -9.85 0.82
CA ASP A 58 -5.92 -10.17 -0.33
C ASP A 58 -5.96 -9.04 -1.36
N LEU A 59 -6.03 -7.78 -0.92
CA LEU A 59 -6.00 -6.62 -1.82
C LEU A 59 -4.68 -6.53 -2.58
N LEU A 60 -3.56 -6.73 -1.87
CA LEU A 60 -2.23 -6.67 -2.48
C LEU A 60 -2.05 -7.80 -3.49
N ASP A 61 -2.47 -9.02 -3.15
CA ASP A 61 -2.43 -10.15 -4.09
C ASP A 61 -3.37 -9.94 -5.28
N GLN A 62 -4.54 -9.32 -5.10
CA GLN A 62 -5.46 -9.03 -6.20
C GLN A 62 -4.89 -8.02 -7.21
N HIS A 63 -4.12 -7.04 -6.74
CA HIS A 63 -3.60 -5.95 -7.59
C HIS A 63 -2.18 -6.18 -8.12
N PHE A 64 -1.29 -6.75 -7.30
CA PHE A 64 0.12 -7.00 -7.59
C PHE A 64 0.45 -8.49 -7.76
N GLY A 65 -0.48 -9.41 -7.48
CA GLY A 65 -0.27 -10.85 -7.62
C GLY A 65 0.51 -11.49 -6.48
N SER A 66 1.36 -10.73 -5.79
CA SER A 66 2.11 -11.19 -4.63
C SER A 66 2.41 -10.07 -3.64
N HIS A 67 2.52 -10.43 -2.36
CA HIS A 67 2.98 -9.55 -1.31
C HIS A 67 4.02 -10.24 -0.41
N GLN A 68 4.86 -9.42 0.20
CA GLN A 68 5.84 -9.84 1.19
C GLN A 68 5.58 -9.10 2.49
N VAL A 69 5.60 -9.81 3.62
CA VAL A 69 5.52 -9.20 4.95
C VAL A 69 6.94 -9.02 5.47
N LEU A 70 7.46 -7.80 5.44
CA LEU A 70 8.82 -7.48 5.90
C LEU A 70 8.93 -7.49 7.42
N ALA A 71 7.88 -7.01 8.09
CA ALA A 71 7.83 -6.96 9.54
C ALA A 71 6.39 -7.13 10.02
N LYS A 72 6.20 -7.78 11.16
CA LYS A 72 4.90 -7.88 11.81
C LYS A 72 5.05 -7.75 13.33
N THR A 73 4.08 -7.07 13.91
CA THR A 73 3.87 -6.94 15.35
C THR A 73 2.41 -7.27 15.64
N ASN A 74 2.02 -7.33 16.92
CA ASN A 74 0.64 -7.59 17.31
C ASN A 74 -0.34 -6.49 16.86
N LYS A 75 0.16 -5.28 16.53
CA LYS A 75 -0.66 -4.14 16.11
C LYS A 75 -0.51 -3.84 14.61
N PHE A 76 0.70 -3.93 14.07
CA PHE A 76 1.01 -3.50 12.70
C PHE A 76 1.76 -4.57 11.90
N LYS A 77 1.52 -4.62 10.60
CA LYS A 77 2.23 -5.40 9.59
C LYS A 77 2.76 -4.46 8.52
N VAL A 78 4.00 -4.68 8.11
CA VAL A 78 4.64 -3.98 6.99
C VAL A 78 4.59 -4.91 5.80
N TYR A 79 3.86 -4.48 4.78
CA TYR A 79 3.72 -5.16 3.50
C TYR A 79 4.64 -4.50 2.47
N SER A 80 5.17 -5.31 1.57
CA SER A 80 6.01 -4.92 0.45
C SER A 80 5.51 -5.66 -0.79
N THR A 81 5.24 -4.96 -1.88
CA THR A 81 4.88 -5.56 -3.17
C THR A 81 5.72 -4.95 -4.26
N PHE A 82 5.95 -5.68 -5.34
CA PHE A 82 6.70 -5.19 -6.49
C PHE A 82 5.77 -5.10 -7.70
N TYR A 83 5.98 -4.09 -8.53
CA TYR A 83 5.26 -3.90 -9.79
C TYR A 83 5.94 -4.62 -10.95
#